data_AF-A0A9D7AA58-F1
#
_entry.id   AF-A0A9D7AA58-F1
#
_cell.length_a   1.000
_cell.length_b   1.000
_cell.length_c   1.000
_cell.angle_alpha   90.00
_cell.angle_beta   90.00
_cell.angle_gamma   90.00
#
_symmetry.space_group_name_H-M   'P 1'
#
loop_
_entity.id
_entity.type
_entity.pdbx_description
1 polymer ?
#
loop_
_entity_poly.entity_id
_entity_poly.type
_entity_poly.pdbx_seq_one_letter_code
_entity_poly.pdbx_strand_id
1 'polypeptide(L)'
;MREVSERKPQFGNRAITLDLFQGCRYKGNILDMSPDRQWLEASLEGVPAAQAQCVRAFRLLMVQGALLRGLLDRELAPSGVTAQQGAMLSWIDAQPEPPTISAVAAGMAMTHQNVKQIASALARKGFLEIVVDAADRRARRLVPAARHRRFWKRRNADDFAAVQTWLSVWTDEEVSAVVELLRRLHRHLQVQARTADGPAAGRGRGRRTSNPREPFK
;
A
#
# COMPACT_ATOMS: atom_id res chain seq x y z
N MET A 1 42.78 -25.37 41.63
CA MET A 1 41.55 -24.62 41.31
C MET A 1 42.02 -23.39 40.53
N ARG A 2 41.46 -23.17 39.34
CA ARG A 2 42.12 -22.48 38.19
C ARG A 2 42.51 -21.02 38.46
N GLU A 3 43.71 -20.69 37.99
CA GLU A 3 44.26 -19.33 37.86
C GLU A 3 43.39 -18.45 36.95
N VAL A 4 43.20 -17.20 37.38
CA VAL A 4 42.56 -16.13 36.60
C VAL A 4 43.66 -15.43 35.81
N SER A 5 43.71 -15.66 34.50
CA SER A 5 44.58 -14.90 33.60
C SER A 5 43.90 -13.61 33.17
N GLU A 6 44.60 -12.50 33.38
CA GLU A 6 44.35 -11.18 32.81
C GLU A 6 44.27 -11.23 31.28
N ARG A 7 43.45 -10.33 30.70
CA ARG A 7 43.72 -9.49 29.50
C ARG A 7 42.42 -8.85 28.97
N LYS A 8 42.21 -7.56 29.28
CA LYS A 8 41.68 -6.60 28.27
C LYS A 8 42.84 -6.28 27.34
N PRO A 9 42.68 -6.03 26.02
CA PRO A 9 41.94 -4.86 25.52
C PRO A 9 41.25 -5.03 24.13
N GLN A 10 40.74 -3.92 23.60
CA GLN A 10 40.51 -3.59 22.18
C GLN A 10 39.11 -3.88 21.62
N PHE A 11 38.22 -2.88 21.75
CA PHE A 11 37.06 -2.72 20.88
C PHE A 11 37.55 -2.43 19.45
N GLY A 12 37.62 -3.47 18.63
CA GLY A 12 37.85 -3.35 17.20
C GLY A 12 36.55 -3.05 16.46
N ASN A 13 36.58 -2.00 15.64
CA ASN A 13 35.59 -1.69 14.61
C ASN A 13 35.15 -2.94 13.85
N ARG A 14 33.87 -3.31 13.95
CA ARG A 14 33.20 -4.12 12.94
C ARG A 14 31.97 -3.39 12.46
N ALA A 15 32.05 -2.98 11.20
CA ALA A 15 30.95 -2.50 10.39
C ALA A 15 29.76 -3.47 10.51
N ILE A 16 28.62 -2.95 10.94
CA ILE A 16 27.34 -3.63 10.88
C ILE A 16 26.86 -3.47 9.44
N THR A 17 27.31 -4.34 8.54
CA THR A 17 26.80 -4.40 7.17
C THR A 17 26.19 -5.77 6.91
N LEU A 18 24.89 -5.72 6.60
CA LEU A 18 24.07 -6.77 5.98
C LEU A 18 23.83 -8.04 6.80
N ASP A 19 22.84 -8.00 7.69
CA ASP A 19 22.08 -9.22 8.06
C ASP A 19 20.57 -8.94 8.25
N LEU A 20 20.04 -7.94 7.54
CA LEU A 20 18.65 -7.46 7.69
C LEU A 20 17.61 -8.23 6.86
N PHE A 21 18.02 -9.18 6.02
CA PHE A 21 17.13 -9.81 5.02
C PHE A 21 16.73 -11.27 5.29
N GLN A 22 17.36 -11.98 6.22
CA GLN A 22 17.07 -13.41 6.42
C GLN A 22 15.78 -13.71 7.21
N GLY A 23 15.23 -12.74 7.94
CA GLY A 23 14.10 -12.96 8.86
C GLY A 23 12.69 -12.66 8.33
N CYS A 24 12.55 -12.05 7.15
CA CYS A 24 11.26 -11.52 6.67
C CYS A 24 10.40 -12.59 5.96
N ARG A 25 10.00 -13.66 6.67
CA ARG A 25 8.88 -14.50 6.21
C ARG A 25 7.56 -13.76 6.45
N TYR A 26 7.12 -13.00 5.45
CA TYR A 26 5.82 -12.31 5.44
C TYR A 26 4.68 -13.35 5.28
N LYS A 27 4.20 -13.92 6.39
CA LYS A 27 3.24 -15.06 6.45
C LYS A 27 1.79 -14.75 5.97
N GLY A 28 1.57 -13.78 5.08
CA GLY A 28 0.23 -13.34 4.71
C GLY A 28 -0.02 -13.13 3.21
N ASN A 29 0.92 -13.50 2.34
CA ASN A 29 0.81 -13.26 0.90
C ASN A 29 0.78 -14.59 0.14
N ILE A 30 -0.11 -14.72 -0.85
CA ILE A 30 -0.17 -15.87 -1.79
C ILE A 30 1.12 -15.98 -2.62
N LEU A 31 1.86 -14.89 -2.73
CA LEU A 31 3.17 -14.84 -3.35
C LEU A 31 4.23 -14.93 -2.24
N ASP A 32 4.87 -16.09 -2.11
CA ASP A 32 6.12 -16.22 -1.35
C ASP A 32 7.19 -15.41 -2.08
N MET A 33 7.36 -14.15 -1.67
CA MET A 33 8.32 -13.21 -2.25
C MET A 33 9.55 -13.11 -1.35
N SER A 34 10.06 -14.27 -0.92
CA SER A 34 11.42 -14.41 -0.40
C SER A 34 12.40 -13.69 -1.34
N PRO A 35 13.49 -13.07 -0.83
CA PRO A 35 14.51 -12.38 -1.65
C PRO A 35 15.28 -13.30 -2.61
N ASP A 36 14.87 -14.56 -2.76
CA ASP A 36 15.48 -15.50 -3.67
C ASP A 36 15.39 -14.95 -5.10
N ARG A 37 16.57 -14.62 -5.64
CA ARG A 37 16.76 -14.14 -7.03
C ARG A 37 16.06 -15.03 -8.06
N GLN A 38 15.78 -16.29 -7.70
CA GLN A 38 15.04 -17.25 -8.53
C GLN A 38 13.65 -16.75 -8.94
N TRP A 39 12.90 -16.06 -8.07
CA TRP A 39 11.55 -15.57 -8.43
C TRP A 39 11.62 -14.39 -9.41
N LEU A 40 12.62 -13.52 -9.26
CA LEU A 40 12.79 -12.35 -10.14
C LEU A 40 13.03 -12.80 -11.59
N GLU A 41 13.76 -13.90 -11.76
CA GLU A 41 14.11 -14.49 -13.05
C GLU A 41 13.13 -15.58 -13.52
N ALA A 42 12.18 -15.98 -12.66
CA ALA A 42 11.27 -17.08 -12.97
C ALA A 42 10.50 -16.84 -14.28
N SER A 43 10.57 -17.83 -15.17
CA SER A 43 9.89 -17.86 -16.47
C SER A 43 10.28 -16.74 -17.43
N LEU A 44 11.49 -16.19 -17.32
CA LEU A 44 12.02 -15.22 -18.29
C LEU A 44 12.91 -15.84 -19.38
N GLU A 45 13.12 -17.17 -19.32
CA GLU A 45 13.86 -17.90 -20.35
C GLU A 45 13.19 -17.76 -21.72
N GLY A 46 13.98 -17.36 -22.73
CA GLY A 46 13.48 -17.13 -24.10
C GLY A 46 12.63 -15.87 -24.29
N VAL A 47 12.37 -15.09 -23.23
CA VAL A 47 11.61 -13.83 -23.33
C VAL A 47 12.51 -12.71 -23.90
N PRO A 48 12.01 -11.88 -24.84
CA PRO A 48 12.78 -10.74 -25.35
C PRO A 48 13.28 -9.83 -24.22
N ALA A 49 14.54 -9.36 -24.32
CA ALA A 49 15.20 -8.64 -23.24
C ALA A 49 14.39 -7.43 -22.72
N ALA A 50 13.80 -6.63 -23.62
CA ALA A 50 12.96 -5.50 -23.24
C ALA A 50 11.72 -5.93 -22.43
N GLN A 51 11.03 -6.98 -22.85
CA GLN A 51 9.87 -7.51 -22.12
C GLN A 51 10.28 -8.09 -20.77
N ALA A 52 11.39 -8.82 -20.70
CA ALA A 52 11.93 -9.35 -19.46
C ALA A 52 12.26 -8.22 -18.47
N GLN A 53 12.83 -7.09 -18.93
CA GLN A 53 13.08 -5.92 -18.08
C GLN A 53 11.79 -5.28 -17.55
N CYS A 54 10.73 -5.18 -18.36
CA CYS A 54 9.42 -4.71 -17.87
C CYS A 54 8.86 -5.61 -16.77
N VAL A 55 8.99 -6.93 -16.92
CA VAL A 55 8.56 -7.89 -15.89
C VAL A 55 9.39 -7.74 -14.63
N ARG A 56 10.73 -7.64 -14.72
CA ARG A 56 11.60 -7.40 -13.56
C ARG A 56 11.23 -6.11 -12.83
N ALA A 57 11.05 -5.02 -13.57
CA ALA A 57 10.64 -3.74 -12.99
C ALA A 57 9.30 -3.86 -12.24
N PHE A 58 8.29 -4.50 -12.84
CA PHE A 58 7.00 -4.76 -12.19
C PHE A 58 7.16 -5.59 -10.90
N ARG A 59 7.92 -6.69 -10.95
CA ARG A 59 8.17 -7.57 -9.81
C ARG A 59 8.89 -6.83 -8.67
N LEU A 60 9.90 -6.04 -8.99
CA LEU A 60 10.63 -5.23 -8.02
C LEU A 60 9.71 -4.19 -7.37
N LEU A 61 8.87 -3.49 -8.15
CA LEU A 61 7.91 -2.53 -7.58
C LEU A 61 6.97 -3.17 -6.56
N MET A 62 6.47 -4.37 -6.85
CA MET A 62 5.60 -5.12 -5.93
C MET A 62 6.32 -5.50 -4.64
N VAL A 63 7.55 -6.01 -4.74
CA VAL A 63 8.36 -6.41 -3.58
C VAL A 63 8.76 -5.20 -2.73
N GLN A 64 9.26 -4.13 -3.36
CA GLN A 64 9.64 -2.93 -2.63
C GLN A 64 8.42 -2.28 -1.95
N GLY A 65 7.26 -2.25 -2.61
CA GLY A 65 6.03 -1.77 -2.00
C GLY A 65 5.61 -2.57 -0.76
N ALA A 66 5.77 -3.91 -0.80
CA ALA A 66 5.49 -4.76 0.35
C ALA A 66 6.49 -4.56 1.50
N LEU A 67 7.79 -4.46 1.18
CA LEU A 67 8.86 -4.24 2.16
C LEU A 67 8.71 -2.88 2.85
N LEU A 68 8.54 -1.81 2.08
CA LEU A 68 8.34 -0.46 2.62
C LEU A 68 7.09 -0.38 3.49
N ARG A 69 6.01 -1.07 3.12
CA ARG A 69 4.81 -1.18 3.96
C ARG A 69 5.13 -1.87 5.29
N GLY A 70 5.87 -2.98 5.27
CA GLY A 70 6.26 -3.70 6.48
C GLY A 70 7.18 -2.89 7.40
N LEU A 71 8.10 -2.10 6.83
CA LEU A 71 8.93 -1.17 7.59
C LEU A 71 8.09 -0.08 8.24
N LEU A 72 7.16 0.51 7.49
CA LEU A 72 6.24 1.51 8.01
C LEU A 72 5.30 0.94 9.08
N ASP A 73 4.81 -0.29 8.93
CA ASP A 73 4.01 -0.96 9.97
C ASP A 73 4.80 -1.11 11.29
N ARG A 74 6.11 -1.38 11.22
CA ARG A 74 6.96 -1.45 12.42
C ARG A 74 7.17 -0.09 13.05
N GLU A 75 7.42 0.93 12.23
CA GLU A 75 7.57 2.32 12.68
C GLU A 75 6.28 2.86 13.34
N LEU A 76 5.13 2.46 12.81
CA LEU A 76 3.82 2.85 13.34
C LEU A 76 3.36 1.98 14.52
N ALA A 77 3.95 0.82 14.77
CA ALA A 77 3.53 -0.10 15.83
C ALA A 77 3.37 0.55 17.22
N PRO A 78 4.25 1.46 17.70
CA PRO A 78 4.09 2.13 19.00
C PRO A 78 2.84 3.02 19.09
N SER A 79 2.32 3.49 17.96
CA SER A 79 1.07 4.26 17.89
C SER A 79 -0.18 3.39 17.86
N GLY A 80 -0.01 2.08 17.69
CA GLY A 80 -1.09 1.15 17.44
C GLY A 80 -1.75 1.34 16.08
N VAL A 81 -1.15 2.07 15.14
CA VAL A 81 -1.67 2.32 13.78
C VAL A 81 -0.90 1.46 12.79
N THR A 82 -1.58 0.93 11.77
CA THR A 82 -0.94 0.25 10.62
C THR A 82 -0.63 1.24 9.50
N ALA A 83 0.31 0.95 8.61
CA ALA A 83 0.62 1.73 7.41
C ALA A 83 -0.62 2.10 6.59
N GLN A 84 -1.56 1.17 6.39
CA GLN A 84 -2.80 1.43 5.66
C GLN A 84 -3.73 2.41 6.39
N GLN A 85 -3.84 2.27 7.72
CA GLN A 85 -4.58 3.21 8.57
C GLN A 85 -3.93 4.61 8.55
N GLY A 86 -2.61 4.69 8.62
CA GLY A 86 -1.87 5.94 8.52
C GLY A 86 -2.08 6.63 7.17
N ALA A 87 -1.95 5.89 6.08
CA ALA A 87 -2.23 6.41 4.74
C ALA A 87 -3.66 6.96 4.59
N MET A 88 -4.66 6.30 5.18
CA MET A 88 -6.03 6.80 5.18
C MET A 88 -6.17 8.09 5.99
N LEU A 89 -5.52 8.19 7.15
CA LEU A 89 -5.52 9.39 7.97
C LEU A 89 -4.85 10.57 7.24
N SER A 90 -3.67 10.36 6.66
CA SER A 90 -2.98 11.39 5.86
C SER A 90 -3.81 11.85 4.66
N TRP A 91 -4.50 10.92 3.98
CA TRP A 91 -5.37 11.26 2.86
C TRP A 91 -6.58 12.08 3.32
N ILE A 92 -7.22 11.71 4.43
CA ILE A 92 -8.34 12.46 5.03
C ILE A 92 -7.89 13.87 5.44
N ASP A 93 -6.72 14.01 6.08
CA ASP A 93 -6.18 15.31 6.50
C ASP A 93 -5.85 16.24 5.33
N ALA A 94 -5.55 15.68 4.15
CA ALA A 94 -5.31 16.45 2.94
C ALA A 94 -6.58 16.97 2.27
N GLN A 95 -7.78 16.53 2.69
CA GLN A 95 -9.03 16.99 2.12
C GLN A 95 -9.44 18.36 2.69
N PRO A 96 -10.07 19.23 1.88
CA PRO A 96 -10.54 20.53 2.36
C PRO A 96 -11.65 20.39 3.42
N GLU A 97 -12.42 19.30 3.36
CA GLU A 97 -13.48 18.98 4.32
C GLU A 97 -13.47 17.49 4.68
N PRO A 98 -14.01 17.08 5.85
CA PRO A 98 -14.15 15.68 6.23
C PRO A 98 -14.86 14.85 5.14
N PRO A 99 -14.17 13.88 4.51
CA PRO A 99 -14.71 13.13 3.38
C PRO A 99 -15.72 12.07 3.86
N THR A 100 -16.60 11.64 2.94
CA THR A 100 -17.47 10.49 3.19
C THR A 100 -16.72 9.16 3.00
N ILE A 101 -17.25 8.07 3.56
CA ILE A 101 -16.70 6.71 3.33
C ILE A 101 -16.61 6.41 1.82
N SER A 102 -17.63 6.78 1.03
CA SER A 102 -17.64 6.59 -0.42
C SER A 102 -16.56 7.42 -1.12
N ALA A 103 -16.32 8.65 -0.68
CA ALA A 103 -15.25 9.48 -1.23
C ALA A 103 -13.87 8.90 -0.93
N VAL A 104 -13.64 8.38 0.27
CA VAL A 104 -12.38 7.68 0.61
C VAL A 104 -12.22 6.40 -0.20
N ALA A 105 -13.29 5.62 -0.36
CA ALA A 105 -13.27 4.40 -1.17
C ALA A 105 -12.85 4.68 -2.61
N ALA A 106 -13.43 5.71 -3.22
CA ALA A 106 -13.07 6.15 -4.56
C ALA A 106 -11.64 6.72 -4.62
N GLY A 107 -11.28 7.61 -3.70
CA GLY A 107 -10.00 8.32 -3.70
C GLY A 107 -8.79 7.43 -3.40
N MET A 108 -8.97 6.36 -2.63
CA MET A 108 -7.91 5.41 -2.29
C MET A 108 -7.99 4.10 -3.10
N ALA A 109 -8.92 3.99 -4.05
CA ALA A 109 -9.21 2.76 -4.79
C ALA A 109 -9.42 1.53 -3.87
N MET A 110 -10.25 1.72 -2.83
CA MET A 110 -10.56 0.70 -1.83
C MET A 110 -12.04 0.33 -1.90
N THR A 111 -12.39 -0.90 -1.51
CA THR A 111 -13.80 -1.26 -1.36
C THR A 111 -14.43 -0.50 -0.19
N HIS A 112 -15.71 -0.18 -0.31
CA HIS A 112 -16.46 0.51 0.75
C HIS A 112 -16.41 -0.26 2.08
N GLN A 113 -16.42 -1.60 2.03
CA GLN A 113 -16.32 -2.45 3.22
C GLN A 113 -14.95 -2.33 3.88
N ASN A 114 -13.87 -2.30 3.10
CA ASN A 114 -12.52 -2.12 3.63
C ASN A 114 -12.37 -0.75 4.32
N VAL A 115 -12.85 0.32 3.66
CA VAL A 115 -12.85 1.66 4.27
C VAL A 115 -13.62 1.69 5.57
N LYS A 116 -14.81 1.09 5.62
CA LYS A 116 -15.64 1.01 6.84
C LYS A 116 -14.90 0.30 7.98
N GLN A 117 -14.22 -0.81 7.71
CA GLN A 117 -13.46 -1.54 8.72
C GLN A 117 -12.30 -0.70 9.29
N ILE A 118 -11.54 -0.04 8.41
CA ILE A 118 -10.42 0.82 8.80
C ILE A 118 -10.92 2.02 9.61
N ALA A 119 -11.95 2.72 9.12
CA ALA A 119 -12.56 3.85 9.81
C ALA A 119 -13.08 3.46 11.20
N SER A 120 -13.73 2.30 11.32
CA SER A 120 -14.23 1.81 12.62
C SER A 120 -13.10 1.49 13.59
N ALA A 121 -11.98 0.93 13.10
CA ALA A 121 -10.80 0.69 13.93
C ALA A 121 -10.14 2.01 14.39
N LEU A 122 -10.03 3.00 13.50
CA LEU A 122 -9.50 4.32 13.80
C LEU A 122 -10.39 5.10 14.77
N ALA A 123 -11.71 4.96 14.66
CA ALA A 123 -12.65 5.58 15.58
C ALA A 123 -12.55 5.00 17.00
N ARG A 124 -12.45 3.67 17.14
CA ARG A 124 -12.19 3.02 18.44
C ARG A 124 -10.88 3.47 19.08
N LYS A 125 -9.88 3.81 18.26
CA LYS A 125 -8.59 4.36 18.71
C LYS A 125 -8.64 5.87 18.96
N GLY A 126 -9.77 6.53 18.73
CA GLY A 126 -9.94 7.97 18.94
C GLY A 126 -9.19 8.85 17.92
N PHE A 127 -8.89 8.33 16.72
CA PHE A 127 -8.30 9.10 15.63
C PHE A 127 -9.36 9.74 14.73
N LEU A 128 -10.54 9.13 14.62
CA LEU A 128 -11.65 9.61 13.79
C LEU A 128 -12.95 9.61 14.57
N GLU A 129 -13.86 10.48 14.18
CA GLU A 129 -15.28 10.41 14.48
C GLU A 129 -16.05 10.09 13.20
N ILE A 130 -17.05 9.22 13.29
CA ILE A 130 -17.92 8.87 12.16
C ILE A 130 -19.25 9.55 12.38
N VAL A 131 -19.53 10.59 11.61
CA VAL A 131 -20.75 11.41 11.74
C VAL A 131 -21.67 11.22 10.55
N VAL A 132 -22.98 11.44 10.76
CA VAL A 132 -23.95 11.46 9.66
C VAL A 132 -23.72 12.71 8.82
N ASP A 133 -23.75 12.58 7.50
CA ASP A 133 -23.66 13.74 6.61
C ASP A 133 -24.94 14.59 6.70
N ALA A 134 -24.77 15.92 6.74
CA ALA A 134 -25.87 16.86 6.92
C ALA A 134 -26.78 16.99 5.68
N ALA A 135 -26.23 16.79 4.48
CA ALA A 135 -26.94 16.85 3.21
C ALA A 135 -27.53 15.49 2.80
N ASP A 136 -26.91 14.37 3.20
CA ASP A 136 -27.39 13.02 2.96
C ASP A 136 -27.27 12.13 4.21
N ARG A 137 -28.42 11.85 4.86
CA ARG A 137 -28.47 11.01 6.07
C ARG A 137 -27.98 9.57 5.87
N ARG A 138 -27.87 9.10 4.62
CA ARG A 138 -27.33 7.77 4.27
C ARG A 138 -25.80 7.77 4.24
N ALA A 139 -25.17 8.91 4.01
CA ALA A 139 -23.73 9.05 4.01
C ALA A 139 -23.15 9.18 5.43
N ARG A 140 -21.87 8.82 5.56
CA ARG A 140 -21.09 8.92 6.80
C ARG A 140 -19.80 9.65 6.50
N ARG A 141 -19.53 10.73 7.23
CA ARG A 141 -18.29 11.51 7.16
C ARG A 141 -17.28 11.06 8.19
N LEU A 142 -16.01 11.11 7.82
CA LEU A 142 -14.88 10.77 8.66
C LEU A 142 -14.18 12.05 9.11
N VAL A 143 -14.42 12.44 10.36
CA VAL A 143 -13.91 13.68 10.94
C VAL A 143 -12.64 13.38 11.77
N PRO A 144 -11.49 14.01 11.48
CA PRO A 144 -10.31 13.89 12.33
C PRO A 144 -10.57 14.39 13.75
N ALA A 145 -10.33 13.55 14.75
CA ALA A 145 -10.51 13.90 16.16
C ALA A 145 -9.42 14.87 16.66
N ALA A 146 -9.63 15.60 17.77
CA ALA A 146 -8.61 16.50 18.30
C ALA A 146 -7.28 15.78 18.67
N ARG A 147 -7.38 14.54 19.17
CA ARG A 147 -6.25 13.66 19.47
C ARG A 147 -5.39 13.35 18.22
N HIS A 148 -6.04 13.23 17.06
CA HIS A 148 -5.39 12.98 15.78
C HIS A 148 -4.36 14.07 15.44
N ARG A 149 -4.79 15.33 15.47
CA ARG A 149 -3.96 16.47 15.02
C ARG A 149 -2.67 16.65 15.82
N ARG A 150 -2.71 16.43 17.15
CA ARG A 150 -1.52 16.54 18.01
C ARG A 150 -0.56 15.37 17.83
N PHE A 151 -1.10 14.16 17.68
CA PHE A 151 -0.30 12.95 17.53
C PHE A 151 0.41 12.91 16.17
N TRP A 152 -0.31 13.22 15.09
CA TRP A 152 0.22 13.12 13.74
C TRP A 152 1.21 14.20 13.34
N LYS A 153 1.12 15.42 13.89
CA LYS A 153 2.08 16.49 13.56
C LYS A 153 3.52 16.14 13.92
N ARG A 154 3.76 15.61 15.12
CA ARG A 154 5.12 15.18 15.53
C ARG A 154 5.52 13.91 14.79
N ARG A 155 4.60 12.96 14.65
CA ARG A 155 4.89 11.68 13.99
C ARG A 155 5.26 11.82 12.51
N ASN A 156 4.64 12.76 11.78
CA ASN A 156 4.99 13.01 10.39
C ASN A 156 6.49 13.31 10.21
N ALA A 157 7.12 14.03 11.15
CA ALA A 157 8.54 14.34 11.07
C ALA A 157 9.41 13.08 11.26
N ASP A 158 9.07 12.23 12.24
CA ASP A 158 9.78 10.98 12.52
C ASP A 158 9.63 9.99 11.34
N ASP A 159 8.41 9.85 10.81
CA ASP A 159 8.13 8.99 9.66
C ASP A 159 8.90 9.46 8.41
N PHE A 160 9.03 10.78 8.19
CA PHE A 160 9.81 11.31 7.07
C PHE A 160 11.30 11.03 7.23
N ALA A 161 11.86 11.14 8.44
CA ALA A 161 13.26 10.80 8.70
C ALA A 161 13.52 9.30 8.50
N ALA A 162 12.58 8.44 8.92
CA ALA A 162 12.67 7.00 8.69
C ALA A 162 12.65 6.67 7.19
N VAL A 163 11.72 7.27 6.43
CA VAL A 163 11.65 7.11 4.96
C VAL A 163 12.93 7.59 4.28
N GLN A 164 13.47 8.75 4.68
CA GLN A 164 14.74 9.25 4.15
C GLN A 164 15.87 8.25 4.40
N THR A 165 15.91 7.65 5.59
CA THR A 165 16.90 6.63 5.95
C THR A 165 16.77 5.38 5.07
N TRP A 166 15.55 4.87 4.86
CA TRP A 166 15.33 3.68 4.02
C TRP A 166 15.71 3.90 2.56
N LEU A 167 15.55 5.13 2.07
CA LEU A 167 15.86 5.50 0.69
C LEU A 167 17.27 6.08 0.50
N SER A 168 18.10 6.12 1.56
CA SER A 168 19.45 6.71 1.56
C SER A 168 20.47 6.00 0.65
N VAL A 169 20.09 4.85 0.07
CA VAL A 169 20.90 4.16 -0.94
C VAL A 169 20.96 4.91 -2.27
N TRP A 170 19.99 5.80 -2.53
CA TRP A 170 19.91 6.57 -3.76
C TRP A 170 20.40 8.01 -3.57
N THR A 171 21.01 8.57 -4.62
CA THR A 171 21.29 10.02 -4.68
C THR A 171 20.02 10.83 -4.91
N ASP A 172 20.08 12.15 -4.71
CA ASP A 172 18.95 13.04 -4.94
C ASP A 172 18.47 13.01 -6.41
N GLU A 173 19.40 12.85 -7.36
CA GLU A 173 19.09 12.69 -8.78
C GLU A 173 18.35 11.37 -9.05
N GLU A 174 18.81 10.27 -8.44
CA GLU A 174 18.16 8.96 -8.57
C GLU A 174 16.77 8.96 -7.95
N VAL A 175 16.60 9.56 -6.77
CA VAL A 175 15.28 9.75 -6.14
C VAL A 175 14.36 10.55 -7.06
N SER A 176 14.86 11.66 -7.63
CA SER A 176 14.10 12.50 -8.56
C SER A 176 13.68 11.73 -9.81
N ALA A 177 14.58 10.90 -10.36
CA ALA A 177 14.29 10.06 -11.52
C ALA A 177 13.23 9.00 -11.21
N VAL A 178 13.32 8.32 -10.05
CA VAL A 178 12.32 7.34 -9.60
C VAL A 178 10.96 8.01 -9.45
N VAL A 179 10.88 9.18 -8.82
CA VAL A 179 9.63 9.92 -8.67
C VAL A 179 8.99 10.23 -10.02
N GLU A 180 9.75 10.70 -11.00
CA GLU A 180 9.19 10.99 -12.33
C GLU A 180 8.72 9.72 -13.06
N LEU A 181 9.53 8.65 -13.03
CA LEU A 181 9.17 7.39 -13.67
C LEU A 181 7.88 6.80 -13.08
N LEU A 182 7.74 6.81 -11.75
CA LEU A 182 6.55 6.34 -11.05
C LEU A 182 5.33 7.24 -11.33
N ARG A 183 5.50 8.57 -11.37
CA ARG A 183 4.41 9.49 -11.75
C ARG A 183 3.91 9.22 -13.15
N ARG A 184 4.82 9.03 -14.11
CA ARG A 184 4.46 8.71 -15.49
C ARG A 184 3.71 7.38 -15.59
N LEU A 185 4.20 6.34 -14.90
CA LEU A 185 3.52 5.04 -14.82
C LEU A 185 2.13 5.17 -14.20
N HIS A 186 2.00 5.89 -13.09
CA HIS A 186 0.73 6.10 -12.40
C HIS A 186 -0.32 6.78 -13.30
N ARG A 187 0.07 7.86 -14.00
CA ARG A 187 -0.83 8.53 -14.97
C ARG A 187 -1.31 7.57 -16.06
N HIS A 188 -0.41 6.75 -16.60
CA HIS A 188 -0.76 5.79 -17.64
C HIS A 188 -1.74 4.72 -17.15
N LEU A 189 -1.48 4.12 -15.98
CA LEU A 189 -2.33 3.08 -15.40
C LEU A 189 -3.71 3.62 -14.96
N GLN A 190 -3.80 4.86 -14.47
CA GLN A 190 -5.09 5.48 -14.17
C GLN A 190 -5.99 5.60 -15.41
N VAL A 191 -5.42 5.97 -16.56
CA VAL A 191 -6.17 6.04 -17.82
C VAL A 191 -6.67 4.65 -18.22
N GLN A 192 -5.81 3.62 -18.13
CA GLN A 192 -6.18 2.25 -18.47
C GLN A 192 -7.31 1.71 -17.58
N ALA A 193 -7.26 1.94 -16.26
CA ALA A 193 -8.30 1.49 -15.34
C ALA A 193 -9.66 2.11 -15.69
N ARG A 194 -9.70 3.41 -16.00
CA ARG A 194 -10.93 4.11 -16.42
C ARG A 194 -11.48 3.59 -17.75
N THR A 195 -10.61 3.20 -18.68
CA THR A 195 -11.05 2.62 -19.96
C THR A 195 -11.56 1.18 -19.82
N ALA A 196 -11.03 0.41 -18.87
CA ALA A 196 -11.51 -0.93 -18.56
C ALA A 196 -12.88 -0.91 -17.86
N ASP A 197 -13.18 0.16 -17.11
CA ASP A 197 -14.46 0.40 -16.43
C ASP A 197 -15.51 1.13 -17.31
N GLY A 198 -15.21 1.40 -18.59
CA GLY A 198 -16.15 1.97 -19.57
C GLY A 198 -17.32 1.02 -19.88
N PRO A 199 -18.47 1.53 -20.38
CA PRO A 199 -19.74 0.80 -20.31
C PRO A 199 -19.60 -0.53 -21.04
N ALA A 200 -19.87 -1.62 -20.31
CA ALA A 200 -20.18 -2.92 -20.89
C ALA A 200 -21.31 -2.72 -21.91
N ALA A 201 -20.92 -2.50 -23.16
CA ALA A 201 -21.82 -2.26 -24.28
C ALA A 201 -22.77 -3.45 -24.39
N GLY A 202 -24.05 -3.13 -24.59
CA GLY A 202 -25.15 -4.06 -24.49
C GLY A 202 -24.92 -5.32 -25.32
N ARG A 203 -24.75 -6.45 -24.63
CA ARG A 203 -25.19 -7.73 -25.19
C ARG A 203 -26.70 -7.74 -25.08
N GLY A 204 -27.32 -7.50 -26.23
CA GLY A 204 -28.75 -7.26 -26.39
C GLY A 204 -29.60 -8.32 -25.70
N ARG A 205 -30.72 -7.86 -25.14
CA ARG A 205 -31.91 -8.69 -25.01
C ARG A 205 -32.30 -9.14 -26.41
N GLY A 206 -31.84 -10.33 -26.79
CA GLY A 206 -32.40 -11.06 -27.91
C GLY A 206 -33.91 -11.18 -27.67
N ARG A 207 -34.69 -10.62 -28.60
CA ARG A 207 -36.12 -10.86 -28.74
C ARG A 207 -36.38 -12.36 -28.55
N ARG A 208 -37.21 -12.72 -27.57
CA ARG A 208 -37.94 -13.98 -27.62
C ARG A 208 -38.86 -13.88 -28.82
N THR A 209 -38.48 -14.48 -29.93
CA THR A 209 -39.43 -14.84 -30.97
C THR A 209 -40.39 -15.85 -30.35
N SER A 210 -41.65 -15.46 -30.28
CA SER A 210 -42.79 -16.33 -30.00
C SER A 210 -42.81 -17.45 -31.04
N ASN A 211 -42.60 -18.70 -30.60
CA ASN A 211 -42.88 -19.88 -31.42
C ASN A 211 -44.39 -20.19 -31.31
N PRO A 212 -45.12 -20.44 -32.42
CA PRO A 212 -46.52 -20.86 -32.36
C PRO A 212 -46.62 -22.28 -31.81
N ARG A 213 -47.62 -22.53 -30.96
CA ARG A 213 -47.96 -23.87 -30.48
C ARG A 213 -48.59 -24.67 -31.63
N GLU A 214 -47.97 -25.79 -32.02
CA GLU A 214 -48.68 -26.85 -32.74
C GLU A 214 -49.53 -27.68 -31.76
N PRO A 215 -50.69 -28.22 -32.20
CA PRO A 215 -51.59 -28.96 -31.34
C PRO A 215 -51.18 -30.44 -31.25
N PHE A 216 -51.13 -30.99 -30.05
CA PHE A 216 -51.08 -32.44 -29.85
C PHE A 216 -52.48 -33.03 -30.00
N LYS A 217 -52.55 -34.11 -30.79
CA LYS A 217 -53.63 -35.11 -30.77
C LYS A 217 -53.66 -35.86 -29.45
#